data_AF-A0A5N6RNM5-F1
#
_entry.id   AF-A0A5N6RNM5-F1
#
_cell.length_a   1.000
_cell.length_b   1.000
_cell.length_c   1.000
_cell.angle_alpha   90.00
_cell.angle_beta   90.00
_cell.angle_gamma   90.00
#
_symmetry.space_group_name_H-M   'P 1'
#
loop_
_entity.id
_entity.type
_entity.pdbx_description
1 polymer ?
#
loop_
_entity_poly.entity_id
_entity_poly.type
_entity_poly.pdbx_seq_one_letter_code
_entity_poly.pdbx_strand_id
1 'polypeptide(L)'
;MAAGNNYRVPLDFHEKEFADHSSAFELPADQFLMFDDYWVEEDPPSDASGSVQNPVYQANEVVESGGSGSSHPDGSSRTRERESGNERREVRERVAFRTISEIEVLDDGFKWRKYGKKMVKNSPNPRNYYRCSVDGCPVKKRVERDNEDPSALVLAAAAHCTLRRHSEADAIYTGAQFATRRCDTEAHTAAVGRPASLRLQAVFRTPAVRPPPIPLREMPIAIKTDEPKAQHYELPTSFFKLVLGKNLKYSCCYFSDKSNTLEDAEVAMLELYCERSQLKDGHSVLDVGCGWGSLSLYIAQKYSNCKVTGICNSTTQKAYIDQQCRDLQLQNVEIIVSDISTFEMEASYDRLFSIEMFEHMKNYKDLLKKISKWMKQDSLLFVHHFCHKAFAYHFEDINDDDWITRFFFTGGTMPSANLLLYFQDDVSVVNQWLVNGKHYAQTSEEWLKRMDQKSASIKPIMESTYGKDSAVKWTVYWRTFFIAVAELFNYNDGEEWMVAHFLFKKK
;
A
#
# COMPACT_ATOMS: atom_id res chain seq x y z
N MET A 1 30.41 61.62 7.56
CA MET A 1 31.36 60.52 7.33
C MET A 1 30.59 59.52 6.46
N ALA A 2 30.68 59.60 5.13
CA ALA A 2 31.72 58.99 4.26
C ALA A 2 31.74 57.45 4.37
N ALA A 3 31.58 56.64 3.32
CA ALA A 3 31.21 56.86 1.90
C ALA A 3 30.43 55.60 1.39
N GLY A 4 29.64 55.65 0.31
CA GLY A 4 30.04 55.20 -1.05
C GLY A 4 30.00 53.66 -1.23
N ASN A 5 29.47 53.05 -2.31
CA ASN A 5 28.97 53.59 -3.58
C ASN A 5 28.03 52.58 -4.32
N ASN A 6 27.38 53.02 -5.39
CA ASN A 6 26.42 52.28 -6.24
C ASN A 6 27.06 51.25 -7.22
N TYR A 7 26.17 50.58 -7.98
CA TYR A 7 26.29 50.03 -9.37
C TYR A 7 26.51 48.51 -9.48
N ARG A 8 26.02 47.77 -10.49
CA ARG A 8 24.93 47.83 -11.50
C ARG A 8 25.04 46.47 -12.23
N VAL A 9 23.95 45.94 -12.77
CA VAL A 9 23.96 44.71 -13.60
C VAL A 9 24.57 44.98 -14.99
N PRO A 10 25.22 43.98 -15.60
CA PRO A 10 25.06 43.73 -17.03
C PRO A 10 24.59 42.29 -17.34
N LEU A 11 23.67 42.19 -18.31
CA LEU A 11 23.39 40.97 -19.07
C LEU A 11 24.51 40.81 -20.12
N ASP A 12 24.88 39.58 -20.48
CA ASP A 12 24.97 39.21 -21.90
C ASP A 12 25.01 37.70 -22.16
N PHE A 13 24.71 37.35 -23.42
CA PHE A 13 24.41 36.01 -23.92
C PHE A 13 25.64 35.08 -24.08
N HIS A 14 25.37 33.76 -24.10
CA HIS A 14 25.89 32.92 -25.18
C HIS A 14 25.04 31.64 -25.38
N GLU A 15 24.37 31.56 -26.52
CA GLU A 15 23.84 30.32 -27.07
C GLU A 15 24.98 29.43 -27.61
N LYS A 16 24.79 28.11 -27.58
CA LYS A 16 25.39 27.17 -28.53
C LYS A 16 24.43 26.01 -28.82
N GLU A 17 24.13 25.85 -30.10
CA GLU A 17 23.36 24.75 -30.71
C GLU A 17 24.18 23.44 -30.82
N PHE A 18 23.57 22.45 -31.49
CA PHE A 18 24.11 21.19 -32.02
C PHE A 18 24.23 20.01 -31.02
N ALA A 19 23.80 18.78 -31.35
CA ALA A 19 23.09 18.32 -32.55
C ALA A 19 22.27 17.05 -32.27
N ASP A 20 21.33 16.77 -33.18
CA ASP A 20 20.61 15.49 -33.33
C ASP A 20 21.58 14.33 -33.62
N HIS A 21 21.38 13.20 -32.92
CA HIS A 21 21.85 11.90 -33.36
C HIS A 21 20.85 10.80 -32.96
N SER A 22 19.84 10.64 -33.80
CA SER A 22 19.18 9.35 -33.96
C SER A 22 20.19 8.24 -34.28
N SER A 23 20.17 7.17 -33.48
CA SER A 23 20.62 5.84 -33.91
C SER A 23 19.72 4.78 -33.28
N ALA A 24 18.86 4.18 -34.11
CA ALA A 24 18.11 3.01 -33.71
C ALA A 24 19.10 1.83 -33.56
N PHE A 25 19.00 1.10 -32.44
CA PHE A 25 19.74 -0.14 -32.24
C PHE A 25 18.74 -1.25 -31.94
N GLU A 26 18.26 -1.89 -33.00
CA GLU A 26 17.46 -3.12 -32.90
C GLU A 26 18.39 -4.30 -32.57
N LEU A 27 18.01 -5.09 -31.57
CA LEU A 27 18.55 -6.42 -31.31
C LEU A 27 17.40 -7.40 -30.99
N PRO A 28 17.57 -8.71 -31.22
CA PRO A 28 16.47 -9.53 -31.75
C PRO A 28 15.55 -10.16 -30.69
N ALA A 29 14.42 -10.67 -31.19
CA ALA A 29 13.31 -11.17 -30.37
C ALA A 29 13.41 -12.68 -30.00
N ASP A 30 14.61 -13.24 -29.86
CA ASP A 30 14.84 -14.69 -29.74
C ASP A 30 15.69 -15.12 -28.52
N GLN A 31 15.27 -14.72 -27.31
CA GLN A 31 15.74 -15.39 -26.09
C GLN A 31 14.68 -15.50 -24.98
N PHE A 32 13.51 -16.03 -25.35
CA PHE A 32 12.52 -16.53 -24.40
C PHE A 32 12.96 -17.88 -23.81
N LEU A 33 13.34 -17.92 -22.54
CA LEU A 33 13.38 -19.17 -21.78
C LEU A 33 12.01 -19.45 -21.18
N MET A 34 11.27 -20.36 -21.83
CA MET A 34 10.10 -21.02 -21.24
C MET A 34 10.55 -21.94 -20.11
N PHE A 35 9.83 -21.93 -18.99
CA PHE A 35 9.92 -22.94 -17.95
C PHE A 35 8.52 -23.29 -17.45
N ASP A 36 7.84 -24.15 -18.20
CA ASP A 36 6.74 -24.95 -17.67
C ASP A 36 7.29 -26.18 -16.92
N ASP A 37 6.44 -26.73 -16.05
CA ASP A 37 6.48 -28.07 -15.48
C ASP A 37 7.78 -28.57 -14.81
N TYR A 38 7.87 -28.44 -13.48
CA TYR A 38 8.36 -29.52 -12.59
C TYR A 38 8.00 -29.25 -11.12
N TRP A 39 6.75 -29.56 -10.72
CA TRP A 39 6.34 -29.65 -9.31
C TRP A 39 5.62 -30.98 -9.02
N VAL A 40 6.37 -32.09 -9.13
CA VAL A 40 5.96 -33.36 -8.54
C VAL A 40 6.30 -33.34 -7.05
N GLU A 41 5.45 -33.93 -6.21
CA GLU A 41 5.66 -33.98 -4.76
C GLU A 41 6.86 -34.86 -4.38
N GLU A 42 7.83 -34.26 -3.70
CA GLU A 42 8.78 -34.97 -2.83
C GLU A 42 8.92 -34.21 -1.49
N ASP A 43 7.94 -34.40 -0.59
CA ASP A 43 8.23 -34.30 0.85
C ASP A 43 9.22 -35.45 1.16
N PRO A 44 10.37 -35.21 1.82
CA PRO A 44 11.27 -36.30 2.21
C PRO A 44 10.56 -37.23 3.20
N PRO A 45 10.78 -38.56 3.12
CA PRO A 45 10.03 -39.53 3.91
C PRO A 45 10.19 -39.29 5.42
N SER A 46 9.06 -39.32 6.13
CA SER A 46 9.00 -39.15 7.57
C SER A 46 8.97 -40.49 8.28
N ASP A 47 10.13 -41.00 8.70
CA ASP A 47 10.19 -42.14 9.61
C ASP A 47 9.69 -41.72 11.00
N ALA A 48 8.57 -42.34 11.41
CA ALA A 48 7.98 -42.14 12.73
C ALA A 48 7.31 -43.43 13.24
N SER A 49 8.11 -44.36 13.77
CA SER A 49 7.76 -45.18 14.94
C SER A 49 8.96 -46.01 15.41
N GLY A 50 9.22 -46.05 16.72
CA GLY A 50 10.39 -46.74 17.28
C GLY A 50 10.61 -46.37 18.74
N SER A 51 10.08 -47.17 19.65
CA SER A 51 10.09 -46.96 21.09
C SER A 51 11.45 -47.23 21.75
N VAL A 52 11.79 -46.41 22.75
CA VAL A 52 12.45 -46.77 24.03
C VAL A 52 13.84 -47.49 23.98
N GLN A 53 14.83 -46.87 24.62
CA GLN A 53 16.14 -47.45 25.00
C GLN A 53 15.94 -48.71 25.88
N ASN A 54 16.75 -49.78 25.86
CA ASN A 54 18.22 -49.85 26.02
C ASN A 54 18.75 -51.29 25.68
N PRO A 55 20.07 -51.60 25.78
CA PRO A 55 20.72 -52.65 24.96
C PRO A 55 20.98 -54.01 25.63
N VAL A 56 21.10 -55.07 24.82
CA VAL A 56 21.89 -56.30 25.09
C VAL A 56 22.55 -56.82 23.80
N TYR A 57 23.68 -57.50 23.95
CA TYR A 57 24.57 -58.07 22.93
C TYR A 57 24.05 -59.34 22.21
N GLN A 58 24.79 -59.72 21.15
CA GLN A 58 24.99 -61.07 20.57
C GLN A 58 24.01 -61.67 19.53
N ALA A 59 24.48 -61.59 18.27
CA ALA A 59 24.98 -62.71 17.47
C ALA A 59 24.04 -63.68 16.70
N ASN A 60 24.45 -63.86 15.43
CA ASN A 60 24.34 -65.02 14.54
C ASN A 60 23.10 -65.27 13.67
N GLU A 61 23.47 -65.78 12.49
CA GLU A 61 22.71 -66.17 11.30
C GLU A 61 21.70 -67.30 11.54
N VAL A 62 20.71 -67.45 10.64
CA VAL A 62 20.57 -68.62 9.73
C VAL A 62 19.21 -68.57 8.98
N VAL A 63 19.29 -68.68 7.64
CA VAL A 63 18.50 -69.48 6.66
C VAL A 63 17.18 -70.17 7.15
N GLU A 64 16.07 -70.42 6.41
CA GLU A 64 15.80 -70.54 4.97
C GLU A 64 14.28 -70.66 4.62
N SER A 65 13.90 -70.39 3.36
CA SER A 65 12.81 -71.01 2.53
C SER A 65 11.31 -71.11 2.92
N GLY A 66 10.47 -70.99 1.86
CA GLY A 66 9.17 -71.66 1.71
C GLY A 66 7.91 -70.78 1.93
N GLY A 67 6.86 -70.82 1.11
CA GLY A 67 6.66 -71.53 -0.16
C GLY A 67 5.16 -71.68 -0.56
N SER A 68 4.77 -71.04 -1.67
CA SER A 68 3.70 -71.45 -2.62
C SER A 68 2.21 -71.55 -2.23
N GLY A 69 1.39 -70.74 -2.94
CA GLY A 69 0.09 -71.14 -3.55
C GLY A 69 -1.18 -71.09 -2.68
N SER A 70 -2.40 -71.07 -3.23
CA SER A 70 -2.86 -70.78 -4.62
C SER A 70 -4.40 -70.89 -4.70
N SER A 71 -5.11 -69.95 -5.34
CA SER A 71 -6.40 -70.24 -6.03
C SER A 71 -7.01 -69.02 -6.75
N HIS A 72 -7.05 -69.08 -8.09
CA HIS A 72 -8.15 -68.55 -8.89
C HIS A 72 -9.16 -69.70 -9.12
N PRO A 73 -10.44 -69.42 -9.42
CA PRO A 73 -10.84 -69.28 -10.82
C PRO A 73 -11.83 -68.14 -11.13
N ASP A 74 -11.48 -67.36 -12.15
CA ASP A 74 -12.23 -67.01 -13.36
C ASP A 74 -13.76 -66.70 -13.37
N GLY A 75 -14.15 -65.76 -14.25
CA GLY A 75 -15.39 -65.86 -15.02
C GLY A 75 -16.62 -65.04 -14.61
N SER A 76 -16.67 -63.73 -14.92
CA SER A 76 -17.85 -63.08 -15.55
C SER A 76 -17.60 -61.60 -15.84
N SER A 77 -17.62 -61.21 -17.11
CA SER A 77 -17.59 -59.80 -17.51
C SER A 77 -18.93 -59.12 -17.23
N ARG A 78 -18.92 -58.11 -16.36
CA ARG A 78 -19.95 -57.05 -16.34
C ARG A 78 -19.26 -55.70 -16.26
N THR A 79 -19.34 -54.94 -17.34
CA THR A 79 -18.98 -53.52 -17.38
C THR A 79 -19.78 -52.77 -16.31
N ARG A 80 -19.09 -52.37 -15.25
CA ARG A 80 -19.54 -51.31 -14.35
C ARG A 80 -18.65 -50.12 -14.58
N GLU A 81 -19.25 -49.04 -15.04
CA GLU A 81 -18.63 -47.72 -15.02
C GLU A 81 -18.20 -47.43 -13.58
N ARG A 82 -16.91 -47.15 -13.38
CA ARG A 82 -16.41 -46.59 -12.13
C ARG A 82 -16.32 -45.10 -12.32
N GLU A 83 -17.18 -44.38 -11.60
CA GLU A 83 -17.03 -42.94 -11.41
C GLU A 83 -15.61 -42.67 -10.89
N SER A 84 -14.84 -41.88 -11.64
CA SER A 84 -13.57 -41.37 -11.16
C SER A 84 -13.87 -40.29 -10.12
N GLY A 85 -13.94 -40.67 -8.85
CA GLY A 85 -13.93 -39.75 -7.72
C GLY A 85 -12.64 -38.94 -7.74
N ASN A 86 -12.65 -37.83 -8.47
CA ASN A 86 -11.54 -36.89 -8.54
C ASN A 86 -11.56 -36.04 -7.26
N GLU A 87 -11.09 -36.63 -6.15
CA GLU A 87 -10.82 -35.89 -4.93
C GLU A 87 -9.81 -34.79 -5.25
N ARG A 88 -10.31 -33.56 -5.37
CA ARG A 88 -9.48 -32.37 -5.52
C ARG A 88 -8.52 -32.29 -4.34
N ARG A 89 -7.26 -32.61 -4.57
CA ARG A 89 -6.18 -32.34 -3.62
C ARG A 89 -6.23 -30.87 -3.22
N GLU A 90 -6.39 -30.64 -1.93
CA GLU A 90 -6.49 -29.32 -1.33
C GLU A 90 -5.19 -28.55 -1.59
N VAL A 91 -5.28 -27.49 -2.40
CA VAL A 91 -4.12 -26.65 -2.77
C VAL A 91 -3.72 -25.85 -1.54
N ARG A 92 -2.69 -26.31 -0.81
CA ARG A 92 -2.15 -25.59 0.33
C ARG A 92 -1.45 -24.32 -0.15
N GLU A 93 -2.09 -23.17 0.12
CA GLU A 93 -1.58 -21.82 -0.13
C GLU A 93 -0.16 -21.64 0.42
N ARG A 94 0.67 -20.93 -0.36
CA ARG A 94 2.09 -20.66 -0.05
C ARG A 94 2.38 -19.20 -0.36
N VAL A 95 2.84 -18.46 0.63
CA VAL A 95 3.20 -17.04 0.51
C VAL A 95 4.72 -16.95 0.42
N ALA A 96 5.24 -16.17 -0.53
CA ALA A 96 6.67 -15.93 -0.66
C ALA A 96 6.96 -14.42 -0.76
N PHE A 97 7.96 -13.95 -0.03
CA PHE A 97 8.49 -12.60 -0.15
C PHE A 97 10.02 -12.60 -0.11
N ARG A 98 10.65 -11.62 -0.75
CA ARG A 98 12.08 -11.33 -0.60
C ARG A 98 12.24 -10.45 0.64
N THR A 99 13.33 -10.56 1.38
CA THR A 99 13.80 -9.54 2.35
C THR A 99 15.33 -9.40 2.28
N ILE A 100 15.95 -8.39 2.91
CA ILE A 100 17.42 -8.22 3.04
C ILE A 100 17.62 -8.29 4.53
N SER A 101 18.45 -9.24 4.92
CA SER A 101 18.74 -9.50 6.30
C SER A 101 20.09 -10.18 6.37
N GLU A 102 20.91 -9.71 7.29
CA GLU A 102 22.19 -10.34 7.60
C GLU A 102 21.94 -11.69 8.32
N ILE A 103 20.81 -11.86 9.00
CA ILE A 103 20.42 -13.08 9.74
C ILE A 103 19.58 -14.05 8.90
N GLU A 104 19.92 -15.35 8.91
CA GLU A 104 19.24 -16.41 8.15
C GLU A 104 17.84 -16.76 8.70
N VAL A 105 17.59 -16.51 9.99
CA VAL A 105 16.30 -16.73 10.63
C VAL A 105 15.87 -15.41 11.26
N LEU A 106 14.86 -14.79 10.65
CA LEU A 106 14.15 -13.67 11.25
C LEU A 106 13.42 -14.16 12.51
N ASP A 107 13.32 -13.30 13.52
CA ASP A 107 12.30 -13.42 14.56
C ASP A 107 10.96 -13.01 13.95
N ASP A 108 10.47 -13.85 13.06
CA ASP A 108 9.17 -13.77 12.42
C ASP A 108 8.09 -14.41 13.30
N GLY A 109 8.36 -14.48 14.62
CA GLY A 109 7.41 -14.96 15.60
C GLY A 109 6.93 -16.37 15.30
N PHE A 110 7.84 -17.34 15.36
CA PHE A 110 7.47 -18.75 15.43
C PHE A 110 8.70 -19.50 15.99
N LYS A 111 8.49 -20.50 16.84
CA LYS A 111 9.60 -21.33 17.36
C LYS A 111 10.10 -22.33 16.32
N TRP A 112 10.92 -21.89 15.38
CA TRP A 112 11.41 -22.70 14.28
C TRP A 112 12.42 -23.77 14.67
N ARG A 113 12.25 -24.97 14.12
CA ARG A 113 13.30 -26.00 14.04
C ARG A 113 13.58 -26.30 12.56
N LYS A 114 14.86 -26.21 12.18
CA LYS A 114 15.36 -26.62 10.87
C LYS A 114 15.20 -28.13 10.73
N TYR A 115 14.58 -28.60 9.65
CA TYR A 115 14.37 -30.02 9.37
C TYR A 115 14.95 -30.47 8.02
N GLY A 116 15.43 -29.54 7.18
CA GLY A 116 16.05 -29.87 5.91
C GLY A 116 16.97 -28.78 5.37
N LYS A 117 17.87 -29.21 4.48
CA LYS A 117 18.75 -28.35 3.66
C LYS A 117 18.93 -29.04 2.31
N LYS A 118 18.66 -28.37 1.19
CA LYS A 118 18.94 -28.85 -0.17
C LYS A 118 19.84 -27.83 -0.88
N MET A 119 20.84 -28.28 -1.62
CA MET A 119 21.55 -27.40 -2.56
C MET A 119 20.64 -27.06 -3.72
N VAL A 120 20.72 -25.82 -4.22
CA VAL A 120 19.92 -25.36 -5.35
C VAL A 120 20.79 -25.37 -6.61
N LYS A 121 20.25 -25.89 -7.70
CA LYS A 121 20.96 -25.95 -8.99
C LYS A 121 21.26 -24.52 -9.45
N ASN A 122 22.52 -24.25 -9.81
CA ASN A 122 23.02 -22.95 -10.26
C ASN A 122 22.99 -21.82 -9.20
N SER A 123 22.91 -22.14 -7.91
CA SER A 123 23.10 -21.18 -6.81
C SER A 123 24.16 -21.67 -5.82
N PRO A 124 25.09 -20.81 -5.34
CA PRO A 124 26.03 -21.17 -4.28
C PRO A 124 25.32 -21.26 -2.92
N ASN A 125 24.11 -20.71 -2.81
CA ASN A 125 23.36 -20.61 -1.58
C ASN A 125 22.45 -21.85 -1.38
N PRO A 126 22.52 -22.52 -0.20
CA PRO A 126 21.63 -23.62 0.10
C PRO A 126 20.23 -23.13 0.45
N ARG A 127 19.22 -23.92 0.06
CA ARG A 127 17.83 -23.76 0.47
C ARG A 127 17.59 -24.53 1.76
N ASN A 128 17.13 -23.82 2.78
CA ASN A 128 16.90 -24.32 4.13
C ASN A 128 15.39 -24.45 4.40
N TYR A 129 15.01 -25.48 5.16
CA TYR A 129 13.62 -25.80 5.47
C TYR A 129 13.43 -25.88 6.98
N TYR A 130 12.41 -25.17 7.49
CA TYR A 130 12.08 -25.05 8.90
C TYR A 130 10.60 -25.39 9.09
N ARG A 131 10.28 -25.99 10.23
CA ARG A 131 8.90 -26.22 10.69
C ARG A 131 8.72 -25.60 12.06
N CYS A 132 7.50 -25.21 12.40
CA CYS A 132 7.22 -24.80 13.77
C CYS A 132 7.47 -25.97 14.74
N SER A 133 8.00 -25.67 15.93
CA SER A 133 8.24 -26.64 17.01
C SER A 133 7.08 -26.75 18.00
N VAL A 134 5.97 -26.04 17.78
CA VAL A 134 4.76 -26.17 18.60
C VAL A 134 3.98 -27.39 18.13
N ASP A 135 3.65 -28.30 19.05
CA ASP A 135 2.96 -29.55 18.74
C ASP A 135 1.61 -29.31 18.04
N GLY A 136 1.44 -29.94 16.87
CA GLY A 136 0.26 -29.80 16.02
C GLY A 136 0.28 -28.59 15.07
N CYS A 137 1.30 -27.73 15.11
CA CYS A 137 1.38 -26.56 14.24
C CYS A 137 1.76 -26.97 12.80
N PRO A 138 0.93 -26.68 11.78
CA PRO A 138 1.18 -27.13 10.40
C PRO A 138 2.19 -26.25 9.64
N VAL A 139 2.60 -25.11 10.20
CA VAL A 139 3.36 -24.09 9.47
C VAL A 139 4.78 -24.55 9.18
N LYS A 140 5.16 -24.48 7.89
CA LYS A 140 6.51 -24.71 7.36
C LYS A 140 7.02 -23.40 6.74
N LYS A 141 8.32 -23.09 6.87
CA LYS A 141 8.99 -22.03 6.09
C LYS A 141 10.24 -22.52 5.37
N ARG A 142 10.51 -21.93 4.21
CA ARG A 142 11.69 -22.10 3.35
C ARG A 142 12.48 -20.79 3.36
N VAL A 143 13.78 -20.88 3.55
CA VAL A 143 14.72 -19.75 3.49
C VAL A 143 15.80 -20.06 2.45
N GLU A 144 16.11 -19.13 1.57
CA GLU A 144 17.17 -19.23 0.56
C GLU A 144 17.81 -17.85 0.38
N ARG A 145 19.14 -17.75 0.34
CA ARG A 145 19.79 -16.48 -0.05
C ARG A 145 19.72 -16.33 -1.56
N ASP A 146 19.41 -15.12 -2.02
CA ASP A 146 19.35 -14.77 -3.43
C ASP A 146 20.71 -15.04 -4.12
N ASN A 147 20.68 -15.40 -5.40
CA ASN A 147 21.87 -15.80 -6.15
C ASN A 147 22.73 -14.61 -6.58
N GLU A 148 22.09 -13.47 -6.86
CA GLU A 148 22.73 -12.27 -7.40
C GLU A 148 23.02 -11.25 -6.28
N ASP A 149 22.23 -11.28 -5.20
CA ASP A 149 22.38 -10.42 -4.03
C ASP A 149 22.49 -11.25 -2.74
N PRO A 150 23.71 -11.57 -2.25
CA PRO A 150 23.91 -12.33 -1.01
C PRO A 150 23.30 -11.70 0.24
N SER A 151 22.98 -10.40 0.23
CA SER A 151 22.31 -9.72 1.35
C SER A 151 20.80 -10.02 1.38
N ALA A 152 20.20 -10.37 0.24
CA ALA A 152 18.81 -10.77 0.14
C ALA A 152 18.56 -12.23 0.53
N LEU A 153 17.45 -12.44 1.23
CA LEU A 153 16.88 -13.70 1.66
C LEU A 153 15.46 -13.83 1.09
N VAL A 154 15.23 -14.86 0.29
CA VAL A 154 13.91 -15.27 -0.18
C VAL A 154 13.28 -16.16 0.89
N LEU A 155 12.15 -15.71 1.43
CA LEU A 155 11.39 -16.37 2.49
C LEU A 155 10.05 -16.84 1.93
N ALA A 156 9.72 -18.12 2.09
CA ALA A 156 8.43 -18.65 1.69
C ALA A 156 7.81 -19.54 2.77
N ALA A 157 6.64 -19.15 3.27
CA ALA A 157 5.87 -19.91 4.25
C ALA A 157 4.70 -20.65 3.59
N ALA A 158 4.34 -21.79 4.17
CA ALA A 158 3.22 -22.61 3.76
C ALA A 158 2.35 -22.98 4.98
N ALA A 159 1.03 -22.89 4.78
CA ALA A 159 -0.05 -23.11 5.74
C ALA A 159 -0.26 -22.04 6.83
N HIS A 160 -1.54 -21.80 7.16
CA HIS A 160 -1.97 -20.98 8.29
C HIS A 160 -1.83 -21.72 9.63
N CYS A 161 -1.41 -21.02 10.69
CA CYS A 161 -1.45 -21.56 12.06
C CYS A 161 -2.86 -21.42 12.65
N THR A 162 -3.41 -22.52 13.19
CA THR A 162 -4.72 -22.54 13.89
C THR A 162 -4.58 -22.75 15.40
N LEU A 163 -3.36 -22.82 15.94
CA LEU A 163 -3.12 -23.14 17.35
C LEU A 163 -2.99 -21.91 18.26
N ARG A 164 -3.89 -21.82 19.25
CA ARG A 164 -3.89 -20.77 20.30
C ARG A 164 -2.73 -20.82 21.32
N ARG A 165 -1.75 -21.73 21.17
CA ARG A 165 -0.60 -21.88 22.10
C ARG A 165 0.61 -20.98 21.80
N HIS A 166 0.52 -20.17 20.75
CA HIS A 166 1.47 -19.12 20.44
C HIS A 166 1.18 -17.87 21.30
N SER A 167 1.52 -17.95 22.59
CA SER A 167 1.37 -16.84 23.54
C SER A 167 2.71 -16.12 23.78
N GLU A 168 2.67 -14.78 23.69
CA GLU A 168 3.72 -13.78 24.01
C GLU A 168 4.78 -13.47 22.94
N ALA A 169 4.83 -14.22 21.85
CA ALA A 169 5.31 -13.78 20.54
C ALA A 169 4.39 -14.40 19.46
N ASP A 170 4.69 -14.17 18.17
CA ASP A 170 4.15 -14.90 17.00
C ASP A 170 2.85 -14.35 16.34
N ALA A 171 2.79 -13.39 15.39
CA ALA A 171 3.72 -12.50 14.64
C ALA A 171 4.14 -12.78 13.14
N ILE A 172 4.65 -11.71 12.48
CA ILE A 172 5.23 -11.46 11.13
C ILE A 172 5.13 -12.54 10.02
N TYR A 173 4.20 -12.38 9.07
CA TYR A 173 4.42 -12.60 7.62
C TYR A 173 3.69 -11.47 6.86
N THR A 174 4.12 -11.14 5.62
CA THR A 174 3.61 -10.04 4.76
C THR A 174 3.83 -8.60 5.27
N GLY A 175 5.07 -8.24 5.58
CA GLY A 175 5.48 -6.84 5.77
C GLY A 175 7.00 -6.66 5.74
N ALA A 176 7.46 -5.55 5.13
CA ALA A 176 8.83 -5.02 5.07
C ALA A 176 9.87 -5.68 4.11
N GLN A 177 9.99 -5.03 2.95
CA GLN A 177 11.23 -4.51 2.36
C GLN A 177 10.94 -3.02 2.07
N PHE A 178 11.63 -1.98 2.59
CA PHE A 178 12.97 -1.98 3.20
C PHE A 178 13.44 -0.90 4.20
N ALA A 179 14.30 -1.41 5.09
CA ALA A 179 15.59 -0.84 5.52
C ALA A 179 15.61 0.40 6.43
N THR A 180 15.78 0.13 7.71
CA THR A 180 16.50 1.01 8.63
C THR A 180 17.97 1.17 8.20
N ARG A 181 18.45 2.42 8.16
CA ARG A 181 19.86 2.72 8.46
C ARG A 181 19.90 3.63 9.68
N ARG A 182 20.62 3.21 10.73
CA ARG A 182 21.12 4.16 11.73
C ARG A 182 22.44 4.72 11.21
N CYS A 183 22.60 6.03 11.34
CA CYS A 183 23.91 6.65 11.31
C CYS A 183 24.56 6.42 12.68
N ASP A 184 25.83 6.03 12.69
CA ASP A 184 26.91 6.66 13.48
C ASP A 184 28.19 5.83 13.33
N THR A 185 29.20 6.42 12.67
CA THR A 185 30.58 5.94 12.69
C THR A 185 31.54 7.13 12.71
N GLU A 186 32.38 7.23 13.74
CA GLU A 186 33.61 8.01 13.64
C GLU A 186 34.74 7.16 13.03
N ALA A 187 35.46 7.79 12.11
CA ALA A 187 36.85 7.56 11.70
C ALA A 187 37.39 6.11 11.60
N HIS A 188 37.79 5.69 10.39
CA HIS A 188 39.20 5.91 9.96
C HIS A 188 39.49 5.55 8.48
N THR A 189 39.89 6.59 7.72
CA THR A 189 40.91 6.63 6.64
C THR A 189 40.99 5.63 5.47
N ALA A 190 41.11 6.22 4.26
CA ALA A 190 41.72 5.71 3.01
C ALA A 190 40.91 4.71 2.14
N ALA A 191 40.90 4.77 0.80
CA ALA A 191 41.31 5.84 -0.14
C ALA A 191 40.71 5.64 -1.55
N VAL A 192 40.35 6.76 -2.21
CA VAL A 192 40.24 7.00 -3.68
C VAL A 192 39.35 6.08 -4.54
N GLY A 193 38.29 6.67 -5.11
CA GLY A 193 37.57 6.17 -6.30
C GLY A 193 36.30 7.00 -6.59
N ARG A 194 36.24 7.70 -7.73
CA ARG A 194 35.03 8.46 -8.14
C ARG A 194 33.93 7.51 -8.66
N PRO A 195 32.63 7.85 -8.51
CA PRO A 195 31.54 6.98 -8.95
C PRO A 195 31.33 7.02 -10.46
N ALA A 196 31.07 5.85 -11.06
CA ALA A 196 30.40 5.71 -12.34
C ALA A 196 29.04 5.04 -12.09
N SER A 197 27.98 5.57 -12.68
CA SER A 197 26.61 5.12 -12.42
C SER A 197 26.28 3.80 -13.10
N LEU A 198 25.89 2.78 -12.34
CA LEU A 198 25.09 1.67 -12.85
C LEU A 198 23.67 1.76 -12.31
N ARG A 199 22.73 2.08 -13.20
CA ARG A 199 21.30 1.94 -12.97
C ARG A 199 20.95 0.46 -13.07
N LEU A 200 20.41 -0.14 -11.99
CA LEU A 200 19.71 -1.41 -12.11
C LEU A 200 18.26 -1.10 -12.52
N GLN A 201 17.86 -1.55 -13.71
CA GLN A 201 16.48 -1.40 -14.17
C GLN A 201 15.60 -2.44 -13.47
N ALA A 202 14.58 -1.99 -12.74
CA ALA A 202 13.53 -2.88 -12.27
C ALA A 202 12.73 -3.39 -13.47
N VAL A 203 12.84 -4.69 -13.78
CA VAL A 203 11.89 -5.36 -14.68
C VAL A 203 10.60 -5.65 -13.92
N PHE A 204 9.87 -4.57 -13.60
CA PHE A 204 8.42 -4.69 -13.59
C PHE A 204 8.04 -5.03 -15.03
N ARG A 205 7.32 -6.13 -15.24
CA ARG A 205 6.57 -6.28 -16.49
C ARG A 205 5.62 -5.10 -16.57
N THR A 206 5.85 -4.21 -17.53
CA THR A 206 4.85 -3.22 -17.90
C THR A 206 3.56 -4.00 -18.17
N PRO A 207 2.42 -3.60 -17.58
CA PRO A 207 1.15 -4.03 -18.12
C PRO A 207 1.17 -3.68 -19.61
N ALA A 208 0.90 -4.65 -20.48
CA ALA A 208 0.62 -4.34 -21.87
C ALA A 208 -0.44 -3.22 -21.88
N VAL A 209 -0.29 -2.22 -22.76
CA VAL A 209 -1.21 -1.08 -22.86
C VAL A 209 -2.58 -1.60 -23.26
N ARG A 210 -3.35 -2.05 -22.27
CA ARG A 210 -4.75 -2.35 -22.40
C ARG A 210 -5.44 -0.99 -22.49
N PRO A 211 -6.28 -0.73 -23.51
CA PRO A 211 -7.13 0.45 -23.49
C PRO A 211 -7.96 0.42 -22.19
N PRO A 212 -8.25 1.59 -21.58
CA PRO A 212 -8.95 1.64 -20.30
C PRO A 212 -10.25 0.84 -20.39
N PRO A 213 -10.51 -0.11 -19.46
CA PRO A 213 -11.69 -0.96 -19.51
C PRO A 213 -12.93 -0.11 -19.26
N ILE A 214 -13.67 0.19 -20.34
CA ILE A 214 -14.69 1.25 -20.44
C ILE A 214 -14.06 2.65 -20.31
N PRO A 215 -14.30 3.58 -21.25
CA PRO A 215 -13.85 4.96 -21.07
C PRO A 215 -14.44 5.52 -19.78
N LEU A 216 -13.61 6.08 -18.89
CA LEU A 216 -14.05 6.67 -17.61
C LEU A 216 -15.26 7.63 -17.77
N ARG A 217 -15.35 8.30 -18.93
CA ARG A 217 -16.44 9.20 -19.38
C ARG A 217 -17.82 8.53 -19.57
N GLU A 218 -17.89 7.20 -19.56
CA GLU A 218 -19.10 6.38 -19.78
C GLU A 218 -19.53 5.62 -18.52
N MET A 219 -18.69 5.60 -17.48
CA MET A 219 -19.00 4.99 -16.19
C MET A 219 -19.98 5.87 -15.37
N PRO A 220 -20.61 5.35 -14.29
CA PRO A 220 -21.19 6.23 -13.27
C PRO A 220 -20.10 7.05 -12.54
N ILE A 221 -20.50 8.13 -11.84
CA ILE A 221 -19.56 8.98 -11.07
C ILE A 221 -18.76 8.16 -10.05
N ALA A 222 -19.42 7.24 -9.36
CA ALA A 222 -18.80 6.25 -8.48
C ALA A 222 -19.38 4.86 -8.76
N ILE A 223 -18.59 3.82 -8.54
CA ILE A 223 -19.05 2.43 -8.51
C ILE A 223 -19.04 1.92 -7.07
N LYS A 224 -19.94 0.99 -6.74
CA LYS A 224 -20.02 0.35 -5.41
C LYS A 224 -19.99 1.37 -4.25
N THR A 225 -20.96 2.29 -4.15
CA THR A 225 -20.91 3.31 -3.08
C THR A 225 -21.18 2.79 -1.67
N ASP A 226 -21.65 1.54 -1.51
CA ASP A 226 -21.95 0.94 -0.20
C ASP A 226 -20.86 0.01 0.36
N GLU A 227 -20.05 -0.65 -0.49
CA GLU A 227 -19.00 -1.57 -0.02
C GLU A 227 -17.79 -0.84 0.64
N PRO A 228 -17.24 0.27 0.12
CA PRO A 228 -16.13 1.00 0.74
C PRO A 228 -16.48 1.59 2.11
N LYS A 229 -17.77 1.90 2.36
CA LYS A 229 -18.26 2.31 3.68
C LYS A 229 -17.99 1.23 4.74
N ALA A 230 -18.04 -0.04 4.33
CA ALA A 230 -17.83 -1.23 5.15
C ALA A 230 -16.44 -1.86 4.96
N GLN A 231 -15.45 -1.11 4.46
CA GLN A 231 -14.05 -1.60 4.36
C GLN A 231 -13.05 -0.61 4.96
N HIS A 232 -13.19 0.69 4.68
CA HIS A 232 -12.24 1.71 5.15
C HIS A 232 -12.59 2.35 6.50
N TYR A 233 -13.89 2.54 6.74
CA TYR A 233 -14.40 3.32 7.86
C TYR A 233 -15.04 2.45 8.96
N GLU A 234 -14.80 1.13 8.93
CA GLU A 234 -15.26 0.21 9.98
C GLU A 234 -14.61 0.49 11.34
N LEU A 235 -13.37 0.98 11.34
CA LEU A 235 -12.72 1.43 12.57
C LEU A 235 -13.36 2.75 13.06
N PRO A 236 -13.74 2.84 14.34
CA PRO A 236 -14.36 4.05 14.88
C PRO A 236 -13.35 5.20 14.96
N THR A 237 -13.85 6.43 15.00
CA THR A 237 -13.04 7.67 15.15
C THR A 237 -12.03 7.60 16.33
N SER A 238 -12.29 6.79 17.36
CA SER A 238 -11.33 6.55 18.46
C SER A 238 -10.03 5.88 18.03
N PHE A 239 -10.03 5.04 16.99
CA PHE A 239 -8.80 4.51 16.39
C PHE A 239 -8.02 5.61 15.68
N PHE A 240 -8.69 6.38 14.82
CA PHE A 240 -8.06 7.46 14.06
C PHE A 240 -7.47 8.56 14.95
N LYS A 241 -8.10 8.84 16.12
CA LYS A 241 -7.53 9.70 17.17
C LYS A 241 -6.23 9.19 17.81
N LEU A 242 -5.90 7.90 17.68
CA LEU A 242 -4.67 7.31 18.21
C LEU A 242 -3.55 7.24 17.16
N VAL A 243 -3.88 7.14 15.87
CA VAL A 243 -2.90 6.94 14.79
C VAL A 243 -2.62 8.19 13.95
N LEU A 244 -3.59 9.09 13.79
CA LEU A 244 -3.41 10.33 13.00
C LEU A 244 -2.79 11.45 13.84
N GLY A 245 -2.56 12.61 13.22
CA GLY A 245 -2.19 13.84 13.92
C GLY A 245 -3.40 14.52 14.56
N LYS A 246 -3.15 15.65 15.24
CA LYS A 246 -4.16 16.42 15.98
C LYS A 246 -5.38 16.84 15.13
N ASN A 247 -5.19 17.06 13.82
CA ASN A 247 -6.26 17.50 12.93
C ASN A 247 -7.04 16.34 12.30
N LEU A 248 -6.68 15.08 12.62
CA LEU A 248 -7.22 13.85 12.01
C LEU A 248 -7.15 13.90 10.47
N LYS A 249 -6.02 14.37 9.93
CA LYS A 249 -5.81 14.43 8.48
C LYS A 249 -5.48 13.05 7.94
N TYR A 250 -6.48 12.34 7.42
CA TYR A 250 -6.31 11.06 6.75
C TYR A 250 -6.03 11.26 5.25
N SER A 251 -4.85 11.81 4.95
CA SER A 251 -4.32 12.09 3.60
C SER A 251 -2.89 12.60 3.73
N CYS A 252 -2.09 12.56 2.65
CA CYS A 252 -0.68 12.96 2.61
C CYS A 252 -0.39 14.27 3.36
N CYS A 253 0.50 14.24 4.36
CA CYS A 253 1.02 15.42 5.05
C CYS A 253 2.21 16.03 4.29
N TYR A 254 2.72 17.20 4.70
CA TYR A 254 3.84 17.88 4.05
C TYR A 254 5.00 18.08 5.03
N PHE A 255 6.02 17.24 4.92
CA PHE A 255 7.23 17.33 5.74
C PHE A 255 8.21 18.34 5.14
N SER A 256 8.23 19.54 5.72
CA SER A 256 9.18 20.61 5.39
C SER A 256 10.36 20.61 6.37
N ASP A 257 11.41 21.39 6.08
CA ASP A 257 12.53 21.63 7.02
C ASP A 257 12.11 22.19 8.38
N LYS A 258 10.87 22.70 8.51
CA LYS A 258 10.28 23.21 9.76
C LYS A 258 9.42 22.18 10.50
N SER A 259 9.16 21.03 9.89
CA SER A 259 8.25 20.01 10.42
C SER A 259 9.00 19.05 11.34
N ASN A 260 8.78 19.16 12.66
CA ASN A 260 9.43 18.30 13.66
C ASN A 260 8.54 17.11 14.06
N THR A 261 7.24 17.21 13.78
CA THR A 261 6.20 16.26 14.17
C THR A 261 5.21 16.02 13.04
N LEU A 262 4.40 14.95 13.15
CA LEU A 262 3.26 14.73 12.26
C LEU A 262 2.26 15.89 12.31
N GLU A 263 2.02 16.49 13.49
CA GLU A 263 1.16 17.67 13.65
C GLU A 263 1.67 18.86 12.83
N ASP A 264 2.98 19.13 12.83
CA ASP A 264 3.57 20.18 12.00
C ASP A 264 3.39 19.89 10.51
N ALA A 265 3.50 18.61 10.11
CA ALA A 265 3.35 18.18 8.72
C ALA A 265 1.88 18.19 8.25
N GLU A 266 0.91 17.91 9.13
CA GLU A 266 -0.51 18.14 8.86
C GLU A 266 -0.74 19.63 8.59
N VAL A 267 -0.32 20.50 9.52
CA VAL A 267 -0.50 21.96 9.42
C VAL A 267 0.19 22.53 8.19
N ALA A 268 1.41 22.09 7.87
CA ALA A 268 2.14 22.55 6.68
C ALA A 268 1.43 22.19 5.37
N MET A 269 0.78 21.03 5.28
CA MET A 269 -0.01 20.67 4.10
C MET A 269 -1.31 21.49 4.02
N LEU A 270 -1.98 21.72 5.15
CA LEU A 270 -3.20 22.54 5.22
C LEU A 270 -2.92 24.01 4.88
N GLU A 271 -1.77 24.55 5.31
CA GLU A 271 -1.22 25.85 4.90
C GLU A 271 -1.03 25.90 3.37
N LEU A 272 -0.40 24.87 2.79
CA LEU A 272 -0.13 24.76 1.35
C LEU A 272 -1.41 24.65 0.51
N TYR A 273 -2.47 24.01 1.03
CA TYR A 273 -3.79 24.02 0.37
C TYR A 273 -4.38 25.43 0.31
N CYS A 274 -4.34 26.19 1.41
CA CYS A 274 -4.81 27.56 1.47
C CYS A 274 -4.03 28.49 0.54
N GLU A 275 -2.70 28.32 0.46
CA GLU A 275 -1.82 29.05 -0.47
C GLU A 275 -2.16 28.74 -1.93
N ARG A 276 -2.10 27.46 -2.33
CA ARG A 276 -2.29 27.03 -3.73
C ARG A 276 -3.72 27.28 -4.24
N SER A 277 -4.72 27.22 -3.37
CA SER A 277 -6.11 27.59 -3.69
C SER A 277 -6.38 29.10 -3.71
N GLN A 278 -5.41 29.94 -3.33
CA GLN A 278 -5.58 31.38 -3.18
C GLN A 278 -6.78 31.73 -2.28
N LEU A 279 -6.89 31.03 -1.15
CA LEU A 279 -7.94 31.24 -0.16
C LEU A 279 -7.72 32.60 0.54
N LYS A 280 -8.81 33.32 0.79
CA LYS A 280 -8.82 34.59 1.50
C LYS A 280 -9.94 34.56 2.53
N ASP A 281 -9.76 35.32 3.60
CA ASP A 281 -10.81 35.48 4.60
C ASP A 281 -12.08 36.09 3.98
N GLY A 282 -13.25 35.65 4.44
CA GLY A 282 -14.55 36.04 3.88
C GLY A 282 -15.05 35.19 2.71
N HIS A 283 -14.25 34.27 2.16
CA HIS A 283 -14.72 33.35 1.11
C HIS A 283 -15.77 32.35 1.62
N SER A 284 -16.77 32.01 0.80
CA SER A 284 -17.53 30.77 0.95
C SER A 284 -16.75 29.58 0.39
N VAL A 285 -16.61 28.54 1.20
CA VAL A 285 -15.76 27.37 0.95
C VAL A 285 -16.59 26.09 0.96
N LEU A 286 -16.35 25.21 -0.01
CA LEU A 286 -16.89 23.85 -0.04
C LEU A 286 -15.75 22.82 0.03
N ASP A 287 -15.82 21.89 0.97
CA ASP A 287 -14.86 20.79 1.18
C ASP A 287 -15.53 19.46 0.80
N VAL A 288 -15.28 18.98 -0.43
CA VAL A 288 -15.97 17.82 -1.01
C VAL A 288 -15.19 16.54 -0.71
N GLY A 289 -15.74 15.73 0.21
CA GLY A 289 -15.04 14.59 0.80
C GLY A 289 -14.30 14.97 2.08
N CYS A 290 -14.86 15.82 2.93
CA CYS A 290 -14.15 16.49 4.03
C CYS A 290 -13.56 15.57 5.12
N GLY A 291 -13.87 14.26 5.10
CA GLY A 291 -13.41 13.30 6.11
C GLY A 291 -13.79 13.71 7.54
N TRP A 292 -12.84 13.63 8.48
CA TRP A 292 -12.99 14.18 9.83
C TRP A 292 -12.86 15.72 9.93
N GLY A 293 -12.90 16.43 8.80
CA GLY A 293 -12.93 17.89 8.74
C GLY A 293 -11.57 18.55 8.95
N SER A 294 -10.46 17.85 8.71
CA SER A 294 -9.09 18.37 8.93
C SER A 294 -8.85 19.72 8.24
N LEU A 295 -9.29 19.85 6.98
CA LEU A 295 -9.25 21.12 6.23
C LEU A 295 -10.37 22.07 6.63
N SER A 296 -11.61 21.59 6.69
CA SER A 296 -12.76 22.40 7.08
C SER A 296 -12.58 23.15 8.41
N LEU A 297 -12.14 22.46 9.46
CA LEU A 297 -11.89 23.03 10.80
C LEU A 297 -10.66 23.95 10.82
N TYR A 298 -9.62 23.64 10.05
CA TYR A 298 -8.44 24.49 9.94
C TYR A 298 -8.76 25.83 9.26
N ILE A 299 -9.50 25.80 8.14
CA ILE A 299 -9.96 27.02 7.47
C ILE A 299 -10.83 27.86 8.40
N ALA A 300 -11.81 27.23 9.06
CA ALA A 300 -12.75 27.95 9.92
C ALA A 300 -12.10 28.66 11.12
N GLN A 301 -11.03 28.08 11.69
CA GLN A 301 -10.23 28.72 12.75
C GLN A 301 -9.33 29.84 12.22
N LYS A 302 -8.68 29.63 11.06
CA LYS A 302 -7.69 30.56 10.51
C LYS A 302 -8.30 31.76 9.79
N TYR A 303 -9.49 31.58 9.21
CA TYR A 303 -10.22 32.56 8.41
C TYR A 303 -11.63 32.73 9.01
N SER A 304 -11.75 33.57 10.04
CA SER A 304 -12.97 33.66 10.85
C SER A 304 -14.19 34.24 10.12
N ASN A 305 -13.99 34.95 9.01
CA ASN A 305 -15.07 35.43 8.15
C ASN A 305 -15.41 34.46 7.01
N CYS A 306 -14.59 33.43 6.75
CA CYS A 306 -14.97 32.36 5.83
C CYS A 306 -16.19 31.59 6.34
N LYS A 307 -17.02 31.10 5.41
CA LYS A 307 -18.10 30.15 5.68
C LYS A 307 -17.76 28.83 5.02
N VAL A 308 -17.62 27.76 5.80
CA VAL A 308 -17.18 26.45 5.33
C VAL A 308 -18.35 25.47 5.33
N THR A 309 -18.66 24.90 4.18
CA THR A 309 -19.52 23.73 4.05
C THR A 309 -18.66 22.51 3.74
N GLY A 310 -18.78 21.42 4.52
CA GLY A 310 -18.18 20.13 4.20
C GLY A 310 -19.23 19.12 3.73
N ILE A 311 -18.88 18.27 2.78
CA ILE A 311 -19.68 17.10 2.38
C ILE A 311 -18.90 15.83 2.72
N CYS A 312 -19.53 14.92 3.46
CA CYS A 312 -19.02 13.56 3.67
C CYS A 312 -20.16 12.54 3.58
N ASN A 313 -19.82 11.24 3.47
CA ASN A 313 -20.79 10.15 3.43
C ASN A 313 -21.02 9.49 4.81
N SER A 314 -20.45 10.04 5.88
CA SER A 314 -20.39 9.41 7.20
C SER A 314 -20.97 10.29 8.32
N THR A 315 -21.96 9.73 9.02
CA THR A 315 -22.56 10.35 10.21
C THR A 315 -21.59 10.43 11.40
N THR A 316 -20.63 9.52 11.51
CA THR A 316 -19.62 9.52 12.60
C THR A 316 -18.54 10.57 12.37
N GLN A 317 -18.20 10.84 11.10
CA GLN A 317 -17.36 11.98 10.72
C GLN A 317 -18.05 13.31 11.02
N LYS A 318 -19.31 13.49 10.60
CA LYS A 318 -20.11 14.68 10.96
C LYS A 318 -20.19 14.87 12.48
N ALA A 319 -20.53 13.82 13.25
CA ALA A 319 -20.65 13.91 14.70
C ALA A 319 -19.34 14.33 15.38
N TYR A 320 -18.18 13.91 14.84
CA TYR A 320 -16.88 14.39 15.31
C TYR A 320 -16.67 15.88 14.99
N ILE A 321 -16.91 16.31 13.74
CA ILE A 321 -16.75 17.71 13.34
C ILE A 321 -17.67 18.62 14.15
N ASP A 322 -18.95 18.28 14.27
CA ASP A 322 -19.93 19.03 15.07
C ASP A 322 -19.48 19.17 16.54
N GLN A 323 -18.79 18.17 17.10
CA GLN A 323 -18.21 18.25 18.44
C GLN A 323 -17.00 19.19 18.48
N GLN A 324 -16.09 19.13 17.50
CA GLN A 324 -14.97 20.07 17.42
C GLN A 324 -15.43 21.51 17.22
N CYS A 325 -16.49 21.75 16.45
CA CYS A 325 -17.09 23.08 16.32
C CYS A 325 -17.62 23.60 17.67
N ARG A 326 -18.24 22.74 18.50
CA ARG A 326 -18.64 23.12 19.87
C ARG A 326 -17.43 23.41 20.77
N ASP A 327 -16.44 22.51 20.77
CA ASP A 327 -15.25 22.61 21.63
C ASP A 327 -14.39 23.85 21.29
N LEU A 328 -14.32 24.22 20.00
CA LEU A 328 -13.56 25.35 19.46
C LEU A 328 -14.41 26.61 19.27
N GLN A 329 -15.70 26.58 19.65
CA GLN A 329 -16.67 27.68 19.53
C GLN A 329 -16.87 28.21 18.09
N LEU A 330 -16.67 27.37 17.08
CA LEU A 330 -16.82 27.70 15.66
C LEU A 330 -18.30 27.73 15.26
N GLN A 331 -18.73 28.83 14.64
CA GLN A 331 -20.10 29.05 14.13
C GLN A 331 -20.16 29.10 12.59
N ASN A 332 -19.02 28.91 11.93
CA ASN A 332 -18.81 29.11 10.50
C ASN A 332 -18.53 27.80 9.73
N VAL A 333 -18.90 26.65 10.31
CA VAL A 333 -18.79 25.32 9.70
C VAL A 333 -20.17 24.65 9.66
N GLU A 334 -20.55 24.14 8.50
CA GLU A 334 -21.72 23.31 8.29
C GLU A 334 -21.32 22.00 7.60
N ILE A 335 -21.80 20.85 8.06
CA ILE A 335 -21.50 19.54 7.46
C ILE A 335 -22.77 18.87 6.96
N ILE A 336 -22.78 18.56 5.66
CA ILE A 336 -23.83 17.82 4.95
C ILE A 336 -23.40 16.36 4.82
N VAL A 337 -24.24 15.43 5.28
CA VAL A 337 -24.03 13.99 5.07
C VAL A 337 -24.77 13.56 3.82
N SER A 338 -24.05 13.23 2.74
CA SER A 338 -24.64 12.75 1.49
C SER A 338 -23.66 11.99 0.61
N ASP A 339 -24.18 11.26 -0.38
CA ASP A 339 -23.40 10.60 -1.42
C ASP A 339 -23.19 11.58 -2.59
N ILE A 340 -21.94 11.98 -2.82
CA ILE A 340 -21.59 12.98 -3.84
C ILE A 340 -21.99 12.56 -5.27
N SER A 341 -22.10 11.26 -5.54
CA SER A 341 -22.49 10.74 -6.85
C SER A 341 -23.94 11.09 -7.21
N THR A 342 -24.83 11.16 -6.22
CA THR A 342 -26.27 11.44 -6.40
C THR A 342 -26.71 12.80 -5.86
N PHE A 343 -25.97 13.40 -4.94
CA PHE A 343 -26.28 14.70 -4.35
C PHE A 343 -26.27 15.84 -5.38
N GLU A 344 -27.23 16.75 -5.26
CA GLU A 344 -27.32 18.00 -6.02
C GLU A 344 -27.67 19.15 -5.05
N MET A 345 -27.25 20.37 -5.38
CA MET A 345 -27.56 21.59 -4.60
C MET A 345 -27.54 22.83 -5.50
N GLU A 346 -28.20 23.90 -5.06
CA GLU A 346 -28.27 25.20 -5.76
C GLU A 346 -27.34 26.27 -5.16
N ALA A 347 -26.45 25.91 -4.22
CA ALA A 347 -25.48 26.83 -3.66
C ALA A 347 -24.25 27.02 -4.57
N SER A 348 -23.49 28.10 -4.37
CA SER A 348 -22.25 28.38 -5.11
C SER A 348 -21.17 29.01 -4.23
N TYR A 349 -19.93 28.56 -4.42
CA TYR A 349 -18.80 28.81 -3.52
C TYR A 349 -17.66 29.57 -4.21
N ASP A 350 -16.91 30.37 -3.44
CA ASP A 350 -15.71 31.09 -3.91
C ASP A 350 -14.51 30.14 -4.04
N ARG A 351 -14.41 29.14 -3.15
CA ARG A 351 -13.39 28.10 -3.20
C ARG A 351 -13.99 26.73 -2.98
N LEU A 352 -13.58 25.77 -3.78
CA LEU A 352 -13.95 24.37 -3.64
C LEU A 352 -12.67 23.57 -3.44
N PHE A 353 -12.72 22.59 -2.56
CA PHE A 353 -11.62 21.68 -2.27
C PHE A 353 -12.09 20.24 -2.44
N SER A 354 -11.18 19.36 -2.85
CA SER A 354 -11.37 17.93 -2.74
C SER A 354 -10.01 17.28 -2.49
N ILE A 355 -9.88 16.58 -1.35
CA ILE A 355 -8.62 16.01 -0.87
C ILE A 355 -8.79 14.49 -0.79
N GLU A 356 -8.10 13.77 -1.66
CA GLU A 356 -8.09 12.29 -1.76
C GLU A 356 -9.48 11.64 -1.87
N MET A 357 -10.40 12.29 -2.61
CA MET A 357 -11.74 11.76 -2.91
C MET A 357 -11.87 11.21 -4.33
N PHE A 358 -11.12 11.78 -5.29
CA PHE A 358 -11.23 11.46 -6.72
C PHE A 358 -10.79 10.01 -7.04
N GLU A 359 -9.96 9.44 -6.20
CA GLU A 359 -9.43 8.07 -6.28
C GLU A 359 -10.54 7.03 -6.03
N HIS A 360 -11.61 7.39 -5.35
CA HIS A 360 -12.82 6.58 -5.18
C HIS A 360 -13.83 6.76 -6.33
N MET A 361 -13.59 7.71 -7.23
CA MET A 361 -14.50 8.07 -8.33
C MET A 361 -14.08 7.40 -9.65
N LYS A 362 -14.96 7.47 -10.65
CA LYS A 362 -14.78 6.91 -11.99
C LYS A 362 -15.04 7.93 -13.08
N ASN A 363 -16.28 8.43 -13.20
CA ASN A 363 -16.61 9.41 -14.22
C ASN A 363 -16.25 10.85 -13.80
N TYR A 364 -14.98 11.18 -14.00
CA TYR A 364 -14.43 12.52 -13.74
C TYR A 364 -15.07 13.62 -14.59
N LYS A 365 -15.62 13.31 -15.77
CA LYS A 365 -16.30 14.28 -16.62
C LYS A 365 -17.57 14.76 -15.93
N ASP A 366 -18.47 13.84 -15.58
CA ASP A 366 -19.76 14.19 -14.99
C ASP A 366 -19.60 14.65 -13.53
N LEU A 367 -18.56 14.19 -12.82
CA LEU A 367 -18.16 14.73 -11.52
C LEU A 367 -17.70 16.20 -11.61
N LEU A 368 -16.76 16.54 -12.50
CA LEU A 368 -16.28 17.93 -12.65
C LEU A 368 -17.38 18.84 -13.20
N LYS A 369 -18.25 18.32 -14.08
CA LYS A 369 -19.48 18.99 -14.52
C LYS A 369 -20.47 19.25 -13.38
N LYS A 370 -20.61 18.32 -12.42
CA LYS A 370 -21.42 18.54 -11.22
C LYS A 370 -20.80 19.63 -10.35
N ILE A 371 -19.50 19.52 -10.05
CA ILE A 371 -18.76 20.46 -9.21
C ILE A 371 -18.76 21.88 -9.81
N SER A 372 -18.64 22.03 -11.14
CA SER A 372 -18.66 23.34 -11.81
C SER A 372 -19.99 24.09 -11.66
N LYS A 373 -21.12 23.40 -11.42
CA LYS A 373 -22.40 24.05 -11.07
C LYS A 373 -22.30 24.78 -9.73
N TRP A 374 -21.55 24.25 -8.77
CA TRP A 374 -21.33 24.83 -7.44
C TRP A 374 -20.20 25.87 -7.40
N MET A 375 -19.55 26.11 -8.54
CA MET A 375 -18.55 27.17 -8.69
C MET A 375 -19.25 28.49 -9.07
N LYS A 376 -18.96 29.58 -8.34
CA LYS A 376 -19.17 30.96 -8.83
C LYS A 376 -18.26 31.21 -10.07
N GLN A 377 -18.48 32.32 -10.79
CA GLN A 377 -17.73 32.61 -12.01
C GLN A 377 -16.21 32.74 -11.76
N ASP A 378 -15.81 33.49 -10.72
CA ASP A 378 -14.40 33.68 -10.32
C ASP A 378 -13.92 32.66 -9.28
N SER A 379 -14.62 31.52 -9.20
CA SER A 379 -14.33 30.46 -8.24
C SER A 379 -13.14 29.60 -8.67
N LEU A 380 -12.44 29.05 -7.68
CA LEU A 380 -11.35 28.10 -7.90
C LEU A 380 -11.66 26.77 -7.20
N LEU A 381 -11.48 25.69 -7.94
CA LEU A 381 -11.51 24.31 -7.45
C LEU A 381 -10.06 23.84 -7.28
N PHE A 382 -9.70 23.47 -6.06
CA PHE A 382 -8.44 22.83 -5.73
C PHE A 382 -8.66 21.32 -5.53
N VAL A 383 -7.92 20.50 -6.27
CA VAL A 383 -7.97 19.03 -6.14
C VAL A 383 -6.60 18.52 -5.72
N HIS A 384 -6.54 17.75 -4.65
CA HIS A 384 -5.40 16.95 -4.24
C HIS A 384 -5.78 15.48 -4.45
N HIS A 385 -4.98 14.74 -5.22
CA HIS A 385 -5.06 13.28 -5.26
C HIS A 385 -3.67 12.64 -5.18
N PHE A 386 -3.61 11.41 -4.69
CA PHE A 386 -2.45 10.55 -4.91
C PHE A 386 -2.49 9.97 -6.34
N CYS A 387 -1.33 9.70 -6.91
CA CYS A 387 -1.19 9.30 -8.31
C CYS A 387 0.13 8.55 -8.59
N HIS A 388 0.22 7.90 -9.74
CA HIS A 388 1.52 7.54 -10.34
C HIS A 388 1.93 8.61 -11.38
N LYS A 389 3.23 8.93 -11.50
CA LYS A 389 3.70 10.03 -12.37
C LYS A 389 3.27 9.93 -13.85
N ALA A 390 3.10 8.72 -14.37
CA ALA A 390 2.98 8.48 -15.81
C ALA A 390 1.69 7.76 -16.26
N PHE A 391 1.13 6.86 -15.45
CA PHE A 391 0.07 5.94 -15.88
C PHE A 391 -1.06 5.87 -14.86
N ALA A 392 -2.26 5.53 -15.32
CA ALA A 392 -3.45 5.36 -14.51
C ALA A 392 -3.92 3.90 -14.62
N TYR A 393 -4.41 3.33 -13.54
CA TYR A 393 -4.96 1.98 -13.49
C TYR A 393 -6.06 1.88 -12.43
N HIS A 394 -6.95 0.91 -12.60
CA HIS A 394 -7.93 0.59 -11.56
C HIS A 394 -7.29 -0.29 -10.49
N PHE A 395 -7.77 -0.15 -9.25
CA PHE A 395 -7.54 -1.16 -8.24
C PHE A 395 -8.53 -2.29 -8.52
N GLU A 396 -8.04 -3.31 -9.21
CA GLU A 396 -8.79 -4.49 -9.64
C GLU A 396 -8.43 -5.69 -8.75
N ASP A 397 -9.42 -6.51 -8.39
CA ASP A 397 -9.25 -7.76 -7.66
C ASP A 397 -9.33 -8.89 -8.70
N ILE A 398 -8.17 -9.22 -9.29
CA ILE A 398 -8.03 -10.15 -10.42
C ILE A 398 -7.46 -11.49 -9.95
N ASN A 399 -6.58 -11.46 -8.94
CA ASN A 399 -5.83 -12.61 -8.46
C ASN A 399 -5.65 -12.59 -6.94
N ASP A 400 -5.17 -13.69 -6.37
CA ASP A 400 -5.11 -13.87 -4.91
C ASP A 400 -4.18 -12.85 -4.21
N ASP A 401 -3.14 -12.36 -4.91
CA ASP A 401 -2.18 -11.37 -4.38
C ASP A 401 -2.77 -9.94 -4.30
N ASP A 402 -3.91 -9.65 -4.94
CA ASP A 402 -4.58 -8.34 -4.93
C ASP A 402 -5.27 -8.01 -3.58
N TRP A 403 -4.76 -8.54 -2.47
CA TRP A 403 -5.34 -8.41 -1.12
C TRP A 403 -5.55 -6.94 -0.71
N ILE A 404 -4.60 -6.05 -1.05
CA ILE A 404 -4.70 -4.63 -0.70
C ILE A 404 -5.82 -3.95 -1.50
N THR A 405 -6.07 -4.37 -2.74
CA THR A 405 -7.29 -3.95 -3.46
C THR A 405 -8.53 -4.46 -2.73
N ARG A 406 -8.60 -5.77 -2.47
CA ARG A 406 -9.76 -6.47 -1.90
C ARG A 406 -10.22 -5.93 -0.55
N PHE A 407 -9.29 -5.46 0.28
CA PHE A 407 -9.57 -4.96 1.63
C PHE A 407 -9.42 -3.44 1.79
N PHE A 408 -8.64 -2.76 0.93
CA PHE A 408 -8.28 -1.35 1.09
C PHE A 408 -8.34 -0.50 -0.20
N PHE A 409 -8.77 -1.00 -1.37
CA PHE A 409 -9.00 -0.13 -2.54
C PHE A 409 -10.12 -0.63 -3.47
N THR A 410 -11.09 -1.41 -2.98
CA THR A 410 -12.18 -1.98 -3.79
C THR A 410 -12.91 -0.91 -4.59
N GLY A 411 -12.86 -1.03 -5.92
CA GLY A 411 -13.51 -0.08 -6.82
C GLY A 411 -12.83 1.29 -6.90
N GLY A 412 -11.60 1.43 -6.41
CA GLY A 412 -10.78 2.64 -6.52
C GLY A 412 -10.06 2.78 -7.87
N THR A 413 -9.30 3.86 -8.03
CA THR A 413 -8.44 4.15 -9.18
C THR A 413 -7.11 4.71 -8.65
N MET A 414 -5.98 4.22 -9.14
CA MET A 414 -4.72 4.97 -9.07
C MET A 414 -4.67 5.88 -10.31
N PRO A 415 -4.86 7.20 -10.19
CA PRO A 415 -4.81 8.10 -11.33
C PRO A 415 -3.35 8.33 -11.77
N SER A 416 -3.18 8.85 -13.00
CA SER A 416 -1.90 9.42 -13.40
C SER A 416 -1.82 10.88 -12.98
N ALA A 417 -0.61 11.39 -12.77
CA ALA A 417 -0.37 12.78 -12.41
C ALA A 417 -0.96 13.81 -13.42
N ASN A 418 -1.29 13.39 -14.64
CA ASN A 418 -1.89 14.21 -15.70
C ASN A 418 -3.37 13.88 -15.98
N LEU A 419 -3.99 12.93 -15.24
CA LEU A 419 -5.30 12.37 -15.61
C LEU A 419 -6.39 13.44 -15.76
N LEU A 420 -6.48 14.40 -14.83
CA LEU A 420 -7.53 15.42 -14.83
C LEU A 420 -7.38 16.47 -15.94
N LEU A 421 -6.21 16.57 -16.59
CA LEU A 421 -6.03 17.45 -17.75
C LEU A 421 -6.91 17.02 -18.94
N TYR A 422 -7.33 15.75 -19.00
CA TYR A 422 -8.21 15.20 -20.03
C TYR A 422 -9.72 15.40 -19.72
N PHE A 423 -10.07 16.02 -18.58
CA PHE A 423 -11.46 16.20 -18.11
C PHE A 423 -11.81 17.69 -17.89
N GLN A 424 -11.38 18.53 -18.83
CA GLN A 424 -11.58 19.98 -18.79
C GLN A 424 -12.79 20.42 -19.63
N ASP A 425 -13.90 19.67 -19.60
CA ASP A 425 -15.09 20.00 -20.40
C ASP A 425 -15.78 21.27 -19.81
N ASP A 426 -16.02 21.28 -18.50
CA ASP A 426 -16.72 22.34 -17.75
C ASP A 426 -15.81 23.17 -16.81
N VAL A 427 -14.52 22.84 -16.76
CA VAL A 427 -13.48 23.54 -15.95
C VAL A 427 -12.21 23.73 -16.79
N SER A 428 -11.33 24.64 -16.37
CA SER A 428 -10.04 24.90 -17.03
C SER A 428 -8.93 24.93 -15.99
N VAL A 429 -7.83 24.20 -16.24
CA VAL A 429 -6.65 24.22 -15.39
C VAL A 429 -6.03 25.63 -15.38
N VAL A 430 -5.64 26.07 -14.19
CA VAL A 430 -4.92 27.31 -13.91
C VAL A 430 -3.48 26.99 -13.54
N ASN A 431 -3.28 25.95 -12.73
CA ASN A 431 -1.95 25.47 -12.35
C ASN A 431 -2.00 24.00 -11.91
N GLN A 432 -0.83 23.35 -11.90
CA GLN A 432 -0.62 21.97 -11.49
C GLN A 432 0.72 21.88 -10.77
N TRP A 433 0.77 21.14 -9.67
CA TRP A 433 2.00 20.88 -8.92
C TRP A 433 2.09 19.42 -8.55
N LEU A 434 3.32 18.92 -8.46
CA LEU A 434 3.60 17.61 -7.89
C LEU A 434 4.16 17.79 -6.46
N VAL A 435 3.92 16.80 -5.63
CA VAL A 435 4.43 16.67 -4.27
C VAL A 435 5.05 15.28 -4.20
N ASN A 436 6.37 15.20 -4.08
CA ASN A 436 7.15 13.95 -4.10
C ASN A 436 6.61 12.94 -3.07
N GLY A 437 6.61 11.66 -3.44
CA GLY A 437 6.00 10.58 -2.66
C GLY A 437 6.53 10.43 -1.24
N LYS A 438 7.78 10.82 -0.94
CA LYS A 438 8.36 10.78 0.41
C LYS A 438 7.49 11.44 1.46
N HIS A 439 6.76 12.49 1.10
CA HIS A 439 5.85 13.15 2.03
C HIS A 439 4.69 12.23 2.44
N TYR A 440 4.12 11.44 1.52
CA TYR A 440 3.11 10.43 1.88
C TYR A 440 3.77 9.21 2.56
N ALA A 441 4.96 8.79 2.11
CA ALA A 441 5.69 7.70 2.74
C ALA A 441 5.92 7.96 4.24
N GLN A 442 6.48 9.12 4.56
CA GLN A 442 6.72 9.57 5.93
C GLN A 442 5.41 9.80 6.70
N THR A 443 4.32 10.21 6.04
CA THR A 443 2.98 10.30 6.67
C THR A 443 2.54 8.93 7.18
N SER A 444 2.65 7.90 6.33
CA SER A 444 2.26 6.54 6.64
C SER A 444 3.17 5.88 7.68
N GLU A 445 4.47 6.17 7.64
CA GLU A 445 5.41 5.77 8.69
C GLU A 445 5.02 6.34 10.07
N GLU A 446 4.65 7.62 10.16
CA GLU A 446 4.24 8.23 11.43
C GLU A 446 2.94 7.63 11.95
N TRP A 447 1.98 7.30 11.07
CA TRP A 447 0.77 6.56 11.45
C TRP A 447 1.08 5.15 11.96
N LEU A 448 2.01 4.43 11.31
CA LEU A 448 2.47 3.11 11.76
C LEU A 448 3.19 3.19 13.12
N LYS A 449 4.12 4.14 13.30
CA LYS A 449 4.83 4.37 14.58
C LYS A 449 3.83 4.63 15.70
N ARG A 450 2.80 5.46 15.46
CA ARG A 450 1.72 5.72 16.43
C ARG A 450 0.86 4.49 16.70
N MET A 451 0.51 3.72 15.66
CA MET A 451 -0.26 2.47 15.81
C MET A 451 0.46 1.47 16.72
N ASP A 452 1.77 1.29 16.53
CA ASP A 452 2.58 0.37 17.33
C ASP A 452 2.73 0.88 18.78
N GLN A 453 3.04 2.17 18.96
CA GLN A 453 3.12 2.81 20.28
C GLN A 453 1.79 2.80 21.06
N LYS A 454 0.65 2.84 20.37
CA LYS A 454 -0.70 2.83 20.95
C LYS A 454 -1.38 1.46 20.89
N SER A 455 -0.65 0.40 20.54
CA SER A 455 -1.15 -0.98 20.38
C SER A 455 -2.02 -1.46 21.56
N ALA A 456 -1.63 -1.18 22.80
CA ALA A 456 -2.41 -1.51 24.01
C ALA A 456 -3.79 -0.81 24.06
N SER A 457 -3.90 0.42 23.56
CA SER A 457 -5.16 1.17 23.46
C SER A 457 -5.97 0.82 22.21
N ILE A 458 -5.29 0.38 21.14
CA ILE A 458 -5.92 -0.02 19.86
C ILE A 458 -6.51 -1.43 19.95
N LYS A 459 -5.87 -2.36 20.66
CA LYS A 459 -6.35 -3.75 20.84
C LYS A 459 -7.84 -3.85 21.23
N PRO A 460 -8.35 -3.18 22.29
CA PRO A 460 -9.78 -3.27 22.63
C PRO A 460 -10.69 -2.71 21.54
N ILE A 461 -10.24 -1.72 20.75
CA ILE A 461 -11.00 -1.19 19.60
C ILE A 461 -11.10 -2.27 18.51
N MET A 462 -9.97 -2.89 18.16
CA MET A 462 -9.91 -3.99 17.18
C MET A 462 -10.77 -5.19 17.62
N GLU A 463 -10.74 -5.55 18.90
CA GLU A 463 -11.61 -6.59 19.48
C GLU A 463 -13.10 -6.21 19.43
N SER A 464 -13.45 -4.94 19.61
CA SER A 464 -14.85 -4.48 19.54
C SER A 464 -15.39 -4.34 18.11
N THR A 465 -14.56 -3.95 17.15
CA THR A 465 -14.95 -3.78 15.74
C THR A 465 -15.00 -5.11 15.00
N TYR A 466 -13.94 -5.92 15.12
CA TYR A 466 -13.75 -7.12 14.28
C TYR A 466 -14.02 -8.43 15.01
N GLY A 467 -14.27 -8.39 16.32
CA GLY A 467 -14.38 -9.57 17.17
C GLY A 467 -13.01 -10.13 17.58
N LYS A 468 -12.96 -10.76 18.76
CA LYS A 468 -11.70 -11.18 19.42
C LYS A 468 -10.85 -12.14 18.59
N ASP A 469 -11.47 -13.07 17.87
CA ASP A 469 -10.75 -14.04 17.04
C ASP A 469 -10.14 -13.41 15.77
N SER A 470 -10.69 -12.29 15.27
CA SER A 470 -10.20 -11.59 14.07
C SER A 470 -9.36 -10.35 14.39
N ALA A 471 -9.38 -9.85 15.63
CA ALA A 471 -8.71 -8.61 16.03
C ALA A 471 -7.22 -8.58 15.69
N VAL A 472 -6.51 -9.70 15.88
CA VAL A 472 -5.08 -9.84 15.53
C VAL A 472 -4.88 -9.76 14.02
N LYS A 473 -5.70 -10.48 13.24
CA LYS A 473 -5.66 -10.45 11.76
C LYS A 473 -5.84 -9.02 11.24
N TRP A 474 -6.87 -8.32 11.72
CA TRP A 474 -7.13 -6.94 11.29
C TRP A 474 -6.08 -5.94 11.78
N THR A 475 -5.51 -6.14 12.98
CA THR A 475 -4.35 -5.35 13.43
C THR A 475 -3.17 -5.52 12.47
N VAL A 476 -2.88 -6.75 12.01
CA VAL A 476 -1.84 -7.01 11.01
C VAL A 476 -2.20 -6.36 9.67
N TYR A 477 -3.44 -6.48 9.19
CA TYR A 477 -3.89 -5.86 7.93
C TYR A 477 -3.71 -4.33 7.93
N TRP A 478 -4.11 -3.64 9.01
CA TRP A 478 -3.92 -2.19 9.13
C TRP A 478 -2.45 -1.77 9.23
N ARG A 479 -1.60 -2.54 9.94
CA ARG A 479 -0.14 -2.30 9.93
C ARG A 479 0.46 -2.52 8.54
N THR A 480 0.10 -3.61 7.86
CA THR A 480 0.57 -3.92 6.51
C THR A 480 0.09 -2.88 5.50
N PHE A 481 -1.12 -2.34 5.63
CA PHE A 481 -1.60 -1.22 4.83
C PHE A 481 -0.69 0.01 4.98
N PHE A 482 -0.38 0.44 6.20
CA PHE A 482 0.53 1.58 6.41
C PHE A 482 1.95 1.30 5.88
N ILE A 483 2.48 0.08 6.05
CA ILE A 483 3.76 -0.33 5.47
C ILE A 483 3.71 -0.27 3.93
N ALA A 484 2.66 -0.82 3.31
CA ALA A 484 2.53 -0.85 1.85
C ALA A 484 2.44 0.56 1.25
N VAL A 485 1.70 1.48 1.90
CA VAL A 485 1.67 2.89 1.52
C VAL A 485 3.04 3.54 1.71
N ALA A 486 3.74 3.26 2.82
CA ALA A 486 5.08 3.81 3.06
C ALA A 486 6.07 3.42 1.95
N GLU A 487 6.17 2.12 1.63
CA GLU A 487 7.09 1.61 0.60
C GLU A 487 6.68 2.07 -0.81
N LEU A 488 5.39 2.06 -1.15
CA LEU A 488 4.89 2.46 -2.47
C LEU A 488 5.26 3.91 -2.78
N PHE A 489 4.99 4.84 -1.85
CA PHE A 489 5.27 6.26 -2.05
C PHE A 489 6.74 6.63 -1.79
N ASN A 490 7.57 5.76 -1.20
CA ASN A 490 9.01 5.97 -1.13
C ASN A 490 9.77 5.38 -2.33
N TYR A 491 9.10 4.58 -3.17
CA TYR A 491 9.73 3.87 -4.28
C TYR A 491 10.43 4.82 -5.27
N ASN A 492 11.66 4.47 -5.66
CA ASN A 492 12.60 5.35 -6.37
C ASN A 492 12.69 6.77 -5.78
N ASP A 493 12.92 6.89 -4.47
CA ASP A 493 13.09 8.18 -3.80
C ASP A 493 11.82 9.07 -3.82
N GLY A 494 10.65 8.45 -4.00
CA GLY A 494 9.34 9.10 -4.12
C GLY A 494 9.00 9.64 -5.51
N GLU A 495 9.71 9.20 -6.54
CA GLU A 495 9.57 9.69 -7.92
C GLU A 495 8.66 8.83 -8.81
N GLU A 496 8.12 7.70 -8.35
CA GLU A 496 7.09 6.93 -9.09
C GLU A 496 5.65 7.28 -8.64
N TRP A 497 5.29 6.93 -7.41
CA TRP A 497 4.01 7.29 -6.79
C TRP A 497 4.15 8.54 -5.93
N MET A 498 3.24 9.47 -6.09
CA MET A 498 3.34 10.84 -5.58
C MET A 498 1.96 11.48 -5.47
N VAL A 499 1.90 12.73 -5.06
CA VAL A 499 0.65 13.50 -4.98
C VAL A 499 0.64 14.59 -6.07
N ALA A 500 -0.49 14.75 -6.76
CA ALA A 500 -0.73 15.85 -7.68
C ALA A 500 -1.76 16.82 -7.08
N HIS A 501 -1.42 18.11 -7.09
CA HIS A 501 -2.34 19.20 -6.79
C HIS A 501 -2.72 19.89 -8.11
N PHE A 502 -4.01 20.12 -8.31
CA PHE A 502 -4.54 20.90 -9.43
C PHE A 502 -5.29 22.11 -8.90
N LEU A 503 -5.16 23.23 -9.60
CA LEU A 503 -6.03 24.39 -9.46
C LEU A 503 -6.81 24.57 -10.77
N PHE A 504 -8.14 24.50 -10.69
CA PHE A 504 -9.05 24.74 -11.80
C PHE A 504 -9.87 26.00 -11.56
N LYS A 505 -10.20 26.72 -12.63
CA LYS A 505 -11.26 27.73 -12.68
C LYS A 505 -12.48 27.18 -13.42
N LYS A 506 -13.65 27.80 -13.20
CA LYS A 506 -14.84 27.55 -14.02
C LYS A 506 -14.60 27.96 -15.48
N LYS A 507 -15.27 27.29 -16.43
CA LYS A 507 -15.36 27.74 -17.83
C LYS A 507 -16.56 28.66 -18.06
#